data_AF-A0A559T2D7-F1
#
_entry.id   AF-A0A559T2D7-F1
#
_cell.length_a   1.000
_cell.length_b   1.000
_cell.length_c   1.000
_cell.angle_alpha   90.00
_cell.angle_beta   90.00
_cell.angle_gamma   90.00
#
_symmetry.space_group_name_H-M   'P 1'
#
loop_
_entity.id
_entity.type
_entity.pdbx_description
1 polymer ?
#
loop_
_entity_poly.entity_id
_entity_poly.type
_entity_poly.pdbx_seq_one_letter_code
_entity_poly.pdbx_strand_id
1 'polypeptide(L)'
;MGNKADQYRCSSCHKPLPIDHSKIKVGDKVDFSYQVTKITKNGASIKISSRTGKVVSVTSTHAEVTYRGVNHLMELTDITPYDAPNALTIAMQGLCECKGDNHE
;
A
#
# COMPACT_ATOMS: atom_id res chain seq x y z
N MET A 1 22.78 -6.06 -9.60
CA MET A 1 21.62 -6.09 -8.70
C MET A 1 20.74 -4.88 -9.03
N GLY A 2 19.59 -5.06 -9.68
CA GLY A 2 18.68 -3.94 -9.98
C GLY A 2 17.96 -3.49 -8.71
N ASN A 3 17.97 -2.19 -8.41
CA ASN A 3 17.28 -1.64 -7.26
C ASN A 3 15.76 -1.77 -7.49
N LYS A 4 15.12 -2.61 -6.68
CA LYS A 4 13.69 -2.94 -6.79
C LYS A 4 12.73 -1.74 -6.61
N ALA A 5 13.26 -0.60 -6.18
CA ALA A 5 12.53 0.66 -6.01
C ALA A 5 12.19 1.36 -7.34
N ASP A 6 12.89 1.03 -8.43
CA ASP A 6 12.73 1.71 -9.72
C ASP A 6 11.41 1.33 -10.43
N GLN A 7 10.75 0.24 -10.04
CA GLN A 7 9.52 -0.23 -10.68
C GLN A 7 8.28 0.64 -10.38
N TYR A 8 8.33 1.47 -9.34
CA TYR A 8 7.23 2.34 -8.92
C TYR A 8 7.52 3.82 -9.16
N ARG A 9 8.62 4.15 -9.85
CA ARG A 9 8.98 5.52 -10.20
C ARG A 9 9.17 5.63 -11.71
N CYS A 10 8.75 6.76 -12.25
CA CYS A 10 9.01 7.07 -13.65
C CYS A 10 10.50 7.35 -13.87
N SER A 11 11.15 6.72 -14.83
CA SER A 11 12.55 7.00 -15.19
C SER A 11 12.78 8.44 -15.69
N SER A 12 11.76 9.06 -16.28
CA SER A 12 11.84 10.43 -16.82
C SER A 12 11.68 11.49 -15.72
N CYS A 13 10.54 11.50 -15.02
CA CYS A 13 10.24 12.55 -14.04
C CYS A 13 10.46 12.13 -12.57
N HIS A 14 10.85 10.88 -12.31
CA HIS A 14 11.11 10.32 -10.97
C HIS A 14 9.91 10.33 -10.01
N LYS A 15 8.74 10.75 -10.48
CA LYS A 15 7.49 10.74 -9.71
C LYS A 15 6.95 9.30 -9.56
N PRO A 16 6.22 9.02 -8.46
CA PRO A 16 5.48 7.77 -8.29
C PRO A 16 4.61 7.41 -9.48
N LEU A 17 4.71 6.17 -9.95
CA LEU A 17 3.78 5.58 -10.92
C LEU A 17 2.49 5.16 -10.21
N PRO A 18 1.33 5.14 -10.91
CA PRO A 18 0.10 4.57 -10.37
C PRO A 18 0.33 3.13 -9.92
N ILE A 19 -0.08 2.82 -8.69
CA ILE A 19 0.06 1.46 -8.15
C ILE A 19 -1.02 0.57 -8.75
N ASP A 20 -0.59 -0.48 -9.43
CA ASP A 20 -1.47 -1.53 -9.92
C ASP A 20 -1.71 -2.57 -8.82
N HIS A 21 -2.82 -2.42 -8.09
CA HIS A 21 -3.21 -3.33 -7.00
C HIS A 21 -3.58 -4.73 -7.49
N SER A 22 -3.87 -4.93 -8.79
CA SER A 22 -4.16 -6.26 -9.35
C SER A 22 -2.93 -7.18 -9.40
N LYS A 23 -1.74 -6.62 -9.22
CA LYS A 23 -0.48 -7.40 -9.15
C LYS A 23 -0.20 -7.97 -7.77
N ILE A 24 -0.96 -7.61 -6.74
CA ILE A 24 -0.79 -8.11 -5.37
C ILE A 24 -1.17 -9.59 -5.33
N LYS A 25 -0.27 -10.42 -4.79
CA LYS A 25 -0.45 -11.87 -4.71
C LYS A 25 -0.33 -12.36 -3.27
N VAL A 26 -0.87 -13.55 -3.04
CA VAL A 26 -0.66 -14.28 -1.80
C VAL A 26 0.84 -14.48 -1.58
N GLY A 27 1.31 -14.11 -0.40
CA GLY A 27 2.73 -14.15 -0.05
C GLY A 27 3.41 -12.78 -0.03
N ASP A 28 2.84 -11.76 -0.68
CA ASP A 28 3.44 -10.44 -0.76
C ASP A 28 3.41 -9.71 0.59
N LYS A 29 4.42 -8.86 0.80
CA LYS A 29 4.44 -7.91 1.91
C LYS A 29 3.74 -6.63 1.49
N VAL A 30 2.81 -6.19 2.32
CA VAL A 30 2.04 -4.97 2.08
C VAL A 30 2.03 -4.12 3.33
N ASP A 31 2.06 -2.82 3.16
CA ASP A 31 1.80 -1.83 4.18
C ASP A 31 0.31 -1.48 4.19
N PHE A 32 -0.26 -1.36 5.38
CA PHE A 32 -1.67 -1.03 5.58
C PHE A 32 -1.85 -0.15 6.81
N SER A 33 -2.96 0.58 6.84
CA SER A 33 -3.35 1.40 8.00
C SER A 33 -4.04 0.53 9.05
N TYR A 34 -3.41 0.38 10.21
CA TYR A 34 -3.97 -0.31 11.35
C TYR A 34 -4.63 0.68 12.32
N GLN A 35 -5.94 0.57 12.47
CA GLN A 35 -6.75 1.40 13.36
C GLN A 35 -7.06 0.67 14.67
N VAL A 36 -6.86 1.35 15.80
CA VAL A 36 -7.29 0.91 17.12
C VAL A 36 -8.26 1.93 17.68
N THR A 37 -9.51 1.54 17.90
CA THR A 37 -10.53 2.37 18.53
C THR A 37 -10.67 1.97 20.00
N LYS A 38 -10.51 2.93 20.91
CA LYS A 38 -10.74 2.76 22.34
C LYS A 38 -11.95 3.58 22.75
N ILE A 39 -13.02 2.90 23.16
CA ILE A 39 -14.23 3.54 23.68
C ILE A 39 -14.12 3.58 25.21
N THR A 40 -14.31 4.75 25.80
CA THR A 40 -14.36 4.95 27.25
C THR A 40 -15.65 5.67 27.64
N LYS A 41 -15.99 5.69 28.93
CA LYS A 41 -17.17 6.42 29.43
C LYS A 41 -17.13 7.93 29.08
N ASN A 42 -15.95 8.49 28.85
CA ASN A 42 -15.74 9.91 28.58
C ASN A 42 -15.55 10.23 27.09
N GLY A 43 -15.67 9.24 26.20
CA GLY A 43 -15.51 9.42 24.75
C GLY A 43 -14.73 8.30 24.07
N ALA A 44 -14.57 8.44 22.75
CA ALA A 44 -13.82 7.50 21.91
C ALA A 44 -12.48 8.12 21.46
N SER A 45 -11.40 7.34 21.50
CA SER A 45 -10.13 7.70 20.89
C SER A 45 -9.76 6.71 19.78
N ILE A 46 -9.27 7.24 18.67
CA ILE A 46 -8.85 6.45 17.51
C ILE A 46 -7.35 6.65 17.31
N LYS A 47 -6.60 5.55 17.29
CA LYS A 47 -5.18 5.54 16.96
C LYS A 47 -4.98 4.84 15.63
N ILE A 48 -4.44 5.56 14.65
CA ILE A 48 -4.10 5.02 13.33
C ILE A 48 -2.58 4.89 13.25
N SER A 49 -2.09 3.76 12.74
CA SER A 49 -0.66 3.52 12.54
C SER A 49 -0.39 2.68 11.30
N SER A 50 0.64 3.01 10.54
CA SER A 50 1.08 2.16 9.42
C SER A 50 1.79 0.91 9.93
N ARG A 51 1.44 -0.24 9.35
CA ARG A 51 2.00 -1.56 9.67
C ARG A 51 2.26 -2.33 8.41
N THR A 52 3.26 -3.20 8.46
CA THR A 52 3.57 -4.16 7.39
C THR A 52 3.01 -5.52 7.77
N GLY A 53 2.27 -6.13 6.84
CA GLY A 53 1.72 -7.48 6.98
C GLY A 53 2.03 -8.33 5.75
N LYS A 54 1.51 -9.56 5.76
CA LYS A 54 1.65 -10.50 4.64
C LYS A 54 0.28 -10.89 4.11
N VAL A 55 0.10 -10.84 2.79
CA VAL A 55 -1.14 -11.28 2.14
C VAL A 55 -1.26 -12.79 2.23
N VAL A 56 -2.39 -13.27 2.76
CA VAL A 56 -2.70 -14.71 2.87
C VAL A 56 -3.82 -15.15 1.94
N SER A 57 -4.68 -14.22 1.53
CA SER A 57 -5.72 -14.45 0.52
C SER A 57 -5.97 -13.16 -0.27
N VAL A 58 -6.33 -13.30 -1.54
CA VAL A 58 -6.69 -12.16 -2.40
C VAL A 58 -7.93 -12.49 -3.21
N THR A 59 -8.83 -11.53 -3.29
CA THR A 59 -10.03 -11.55 -4.14
C THR A 59 -9.96 -10.37 -5.10
N SER A 60 -10.98 -10.16 -5.93
CA SER A 60 -11.00 -9.06 -6.90
C SER A 60 -11.01 -7.67 -6.25
N THR A 61 -11.52 -7.53 -5.02
CA THR A 61 -11.71 -6.24 -4.34
C THR A 61 -11.05 -6.15 -2.98
N HIS A 62 -10.80 -7.29 -2.33
CA HIS A 62 -10.25 -7.35 -0.97
C HIS A 62 -9.06 -8.29 -0.89
N ALA A 63 -8.17 -8.01 0.06
CA ALA A 63 -7.10 -8.91 0.47
C ALA A 63 -7.22 -9.21 1.96
N GLU A 64 -6.86 -10.43 2.33
CA GLU A 64 -6.66 -10.81 3.73
C GLU A 64 -5.18 -10.67 4.06
N VAL A 65 -4.86 -9.83 5.04
CA VAL A 65 -3.50 -9.52 5.47
C VAL A 65 -3.30 -10.04 6.89
N THR A 66 -2.33 -10.92 7.08
CA THR A 66 -1.94 -11.39 8.41
C THR A 66 -0.94 -10.42 9.04
N TYR A 67 -1.25 -9.98 10.25
CA TYR A 67 -0.38 -9.18 11.09
C TYR A 67 -0.47 -9.66 12.54
N ARG A 68 0.69 -9.95 13.16
CA ARG A 68 0.77 -10.51 14.54
C ARG A 68 -0.12 -11.75 14.78
N GLY A 69 -0.26 -12.60 13.76
CA GLY A 69 -1.05 -13.83 13.84
C GLY A 69 -2.57 -13.64 13.74
N VAL A 70 -3.03 -12.41 13.50
CA VAL A 70 -4.44 -12.10 13.24
C VAL A 70 -4.59 -11.73 11.77
N ASN A 71 -5.63 -12.26 11.14
CA ASN A 71 -5.98 -11.91 9.78
C ASN A 71 -6.92 -10.71 9.75
N HIS A 72 -6.63 -9.77 8.86
CA HIS A 72 -7.43 -8.58 8.65
C HIS A 72 -7.89 -8.53 7.20
N LEU A 73 -9.20 -8.46 6.98
CA LEU A 73 -9.76 -8.18 5.67
C LEU A 73 -9.62 -6.68 5.39
N MET A 74 -8.98 -6.36 4.28
CA MET A 74 -8.68 -4.99 3.84
C MET A 74 -9.11 -4.82 2.39
N GLU A 75 -9.57 -3.63 2.02
CA GLU A 75 -9.77 -3.29 0.61
C GLU A 75 -8.42 -3.21 -0.11
N LEU A 76 -8.37 -3.63 -1.37
CA LEU A 76 -7.13 -3.58 -2.17
C LEU A 76 -6.59 -2.15 -2.34
N THR A 77 -7.46 -1.15 -2.27
CA THR A 77 -7.10 0.28 -2.35
C THR A 77 -6.44 0.81 -1.07
N ASP A 78 -6.64 0.14 0.07
CA ASP A 78 -6.12 0.56 1.38
C ASP A 78 -4.80 -0.12 1.74
N ILE A 79 -4.32 -1.02 0.88
CA ILE A 79 -3.03 -1.70 1.02
C ILE A 79 -2.05 -1.19 -0.03
N THR A 80 -0.81 -0.97 0.38
CA THR A 80 0.28 -0.54 -0.48
C THR A 80 1.32 -1.65 -0.54
N PRO A 81 1.79 -2.11 -1.71
CA PRO A 81 2.93 -3.01 -1.78
C PRO A 81 4.12 -2.43 -1.00
N TYR A 82 4.85 -3.25 -0.24
CA TYR A 82 5.90 -2.76 0.67
C TYR A 82 6.98 -1.90 -0.02
N ASP A 83 7.30 -2.22 -1.27
CA ASP A 83 8.31 -1.49 -2.05
C ASP A 83 7.72 -0.27 -2.79
N ALA A 84 6.40 -0.05 -2.73
CA ALA A 84 5.72 1.05 -3.42
C ALA A 84 5.65 2.32 -2.56
N PRO A 85 5.63 3.52 -3.18
CA PRO A 85 5.40 4.77 -2.47
C PRO A 85 4.08 4.74 -1.71
N ASN A 86 4.12 5.03 -0.41
CA ASN A 86 2.90 5.11 0.40
C ASN A 86 2.03 6.31 0.01
N ALA A 87 0.76 6.28 0.42
CA ALA A 87 -0.22 7.31 0.10
C ALA A 87 0.25 8.73 0.47
N LEU A 88 0.97 8.90 1.58
CA LEU A 88 1.52 10.20 1.98
C LEU A 88 2.59 10.70 0.99
N THR A 89 3.48 9.81 0.55
CA THR A 89 4.49 10.12 -0.47
C THR A 89 3.84 10.53 -1.79
N ILE A 90 2.78 9.81 -2.20
CA ILE A 90 2.01 10.14 -3.40
C ILE A 90 1.34 11.50 -3.26
N ALA A 91 0.72 11.80 -2.12
CA ALA A 91 0.08 13.08 -1.87
C ALA A 91 1.07 14.26 -1.91
N MET A 92 2.31 14.04 -1.45
CA MET A 92 3.36 15.07 -1.46
C MET A 92 4.01 15.26 -2.83
N GLN A 93 4.27 14.18 -3.57
CA GLN A 93 5.04 14.20 -4.83
C GLN A 93 4.13 14.33 -6.07
N GLY A 94 2.85 13.99 -5.93
CA GLY A 94 1.94 13.74 -7.04
C GLY A 94 2.25 12.44 -7.77
N LEU A 95 1.35 12.03 -8.65
CA LEU A 95 1.59 10.90 -9.56
C LEU A 95 2.31 11.37 -10.82
N CYS A 96 2.97 10.43 -11.49
CA CYS A 96 3.52 10.63 -12.81
C CYS A 96 2.41 10.89 -13.84
N GLU A 97 2.60 11.90 -14.68
CA GLU A 97 1.70 12.28 -15.78
C GLU A 97 2.40 12.23 -17.14
N CYS A 98 3.58 11.61 -17.21
CA CYS A 98 4.31 11.44 -18.47
C CYS A 98 3.46 10.57 -19.41
N LYS A 99 2.77 11.22 -20.36
CA LYS A 99 2.04 10.53 -21.43
C LYS A 99 3.07 10.01 -22.42
N GLY A 100 3.50 8.76 -22.21
CA GLY A 100 4.20 7.90 -23.16
C GLY A 100 5.30 8.56 -23.99
N ASP A 101 6.54 8.46 -23.53
CA ASP A 101 7.70 8.36 -24.42
C ASP A 101 8.83 7.72 -23.61
N ASN A 102 9.12 6.44 -23.87
CA ASN A 102 10.17 5.61 -23.26
C ASN A 102 9.77 4.89 -21.95
N HIS A 103 8.99 3.81 -22.11
CA HIS A 103 8.96 2.69 -21.18
C HIS A 103 9.51 1.46 -21.93
N GLU A 104 10.81 1.51 -22.26
CA GLU A 104 11.60 0.36 -22.71
C GLU A 104 12.51 -0.11 -21.58
#